data_AF-A0A7W1NNX8-F1
#
_entry.id   AF-A0A7W1NNX8-F1
#
_cell.length_a   1.000
_cell.length_b   1.000
_cell.length_c   1.000
_cell.angle_alpha   90.00
_cell.angle_beta   90.00
_cell.angle_gamma   90.00
#
_symmetry.space_group_name_H-M   'P 1'
#
loop_
_entity.id
_entity.type
_entity.pdbx_description
1 polymer ?
#
loop_
_entity_poly.entity_id
_entity_poly.type
_entity_poly.pdbx_seq_one_letter_code
_entity_poly.pdbx_strand_id
1 'polypeptide(L)'
;MNTTLPQAKYCQFTDLNNGIWKFNFTEASNRAVDEWYEWQSYLKEMTSPKDDKRVRMLLDLRRSGPIPLLYSLQQGRDWRRKYPDLYTFQVQIALLLKQFPRYQQPYIKLIKDGVNIFTMAQVEVEIFFDDEQTAIKWLLAD
;
A
#
# COMPACT_ATOMS: atom_id res chain seq x y z
N MET A 1 14.64 -17.06 8.78
CA MET A 1 14.85 -16.52 7.42
C MET A 1 15.88 -15.41 7.52
N ASN A 2 16.85 -15.31 6.61
CA ASN A 2 17.76 -14.17 6.56
C ASN A 2 16.94 -12.94 6.12
N THR A 3 16.60 -12.05 7.05
CA THR A 3 15.93 -10.78 6.74
C THR A 3 16.95 -9.77 6.26
N THR A 4 17.42 -9.98 5.03
CA THR A 4 18.16 -8.96 4.29
C THR A 4 17.25 -7.77 4.04
N LEU A 5 17.77 -6.57 4.25
CA LEU A 5 17.08 -5.32 3.93
C LEU A 5 16.67 -5.36 2.43
N PRO A 6 15.39 -5.11 2.10
CA PRO A 6 14.94 -5.09 0.72
C PRO A 6 15.66 -4.05 -0.13
N GLN A 7 15.68 -4.27 -1.45
CA GLN A 7 16.14 -3.26 -2.38
C GLN A 7 15.12 -2.11 -2.44
N ALA A 8 15.60 -0.89 -2.70
CA ALA A 8 14.79 0.33 -2.72
C ALA A 8 15.01 1.11 -4.03
N LYS A 9 14.97 0.41 -5.17
CA LYS A 9 15.24 1.01 -6.48
C LYS A 9 13.98 1.57 -7.12
N TYR A 10 12.88 0.84 -7.01
CA TYR A 10 11.59 1.13 -7.62
C TYR A 10 10.52 1.51 -6.59
N CYS A 11 10.63 0.99 -5.36
CA CYS A 11 9.78 1.31 -4.22
C CYS A 11 10.63 1.62 -2.98
N GLN A 12 10.56 2.87 -2.51
CA GLN A 12 11.32 3.33 -1.35
C GLN A 12 10.45 3.36 -0.10
N PHE A 13 10.93 2.75 0.99
CA PHE A 13 10.24 2.76 2.28
C PHE A 13 10.72 3.91 3.16
N THR A 14 9.80 4.49 3.93
CA THR A 14 10.09 5.41 5.02
C THR A 14 9.07 5.22 6.14
N ASP A 15 9.55 5.04 7.37
CA ASP A 15 8.69 5.13 8.56
C ASP A 15 8.48 6.61 8.90
N LEU A 16 7.22 7.05 8.96
CA LEU A 16 6.88 8.44 9.30
C LEU A 16 6.89 8.71 10.81
N ASN A 17 7.29 7.74 11.65
CA ASN A 17 7.37 7.82 13.12
C ASN A 17 6.02 8.12 13.82
N ASN A 18 4.91 7.93 13.11
CA ASN A 18 3.55 8.07 13.62
C ASN A 18 2.71 6.82 13.37
N GLY A 19 3.38 5.68 13.14
CA GLY A 19 2.73 4.40 12.82
C GLY A 19 2.30 4.27 11.35
N ILE A 20 2.66 5.22 10.48
CA ILE A 20 2.40 5.14 9.04
C ILE A 20 3.67 4.69 8.31
N TRP A 21 3.52 3.65 7.49
CA TRP A 21 4.53 3.20 6.54
C TRP A 21 4.33 3.88 5.20
N LYS A 22 5.27 4.74 4.80
CA LYS A 22 5.25 5.40 3.51
C LYS A 22 6.05 4.60 2.48
N PHE A 23 5.45 4.37 1.33
CA PHE A 23 6.07 3.74 0.17
C PHE A 23 6.02 4.70 -1.01
N ASN A 24 7.19 5.12 -1.50
CA ASN A 24 7.31 6.00 -2.65
C ASN A 24 7.68 5.21 -3.91
N PHE A 25 6.78 5.19 -4.88
CA PHE A 25 6.98 4.48 -6.14
C PHE A 25 7.60 5.41 -7.18
N THR A 26 8.74 4.99 -7.74
CA THR A 26 9.42 5.75 -8.80
C THR A 26 8.94 5.34 -10.20
N GLU A 27 8.32 4.16 -10.32
CA GLU A 27 7.87 3.52 -11.56
C GLU A 27 6.58 2.71 -11.33
N ALA A 28 5.67 2.71 -12.31
CA ALA A 28 4.47 1.88 -12.29
C ALA A 28 4.74 0.53 -12.97
N SER A 29 5.45 -0.37 -12.30
CA SER A 29 5.78 -1.70 -12.85
C SER A 29 5.68 -2.83 -11.85
N ASN A 30 5.68 -4.05 -12.38
CA ASN A 30 5.68 -5.27 -11.56
C ASN A 30 6.87 -5.32 -10.61
N ARG A 31 8.05 -4.85 -11.03
CA ARG A 31 9.24 -4.81 -10.17
C ARG A 31 9.07 -3.90 -8.96
N ALA A 32 8.40 -2.76 -9.14
CA ALA A 32 8.08 -1.86 -8.03
C ALA A 32 7.11 -2.51 -7.03
N VAL A 33 6.15 -3.28 -7.54
CA VAL A 33 5.22 -4.07 -6.72
C VAL A 33 5.94 -5.20 -5.99
N ASP A 34 6.88 -5.88 -6.64
CA ASP A 34 7.69 -6.93 -6.02
C ASP A 34 8.49 -6.36 -4.84
N GLU A 35 9.22 -5.25 -5.04
CA GLU A 35 9.95 -4.56 -3.96
C GLU A 35 9.02 -4.14 -2.82
N TRP A 36 7.81 -3.66 -3.13
CA TRP A 36 6.83 -3.33 -2.10
C TRP A 36 6.46 -4.53 -1.23
N TYR A 37 6.21 -5.71 -1.81
CA TYR A 37 5.90 -6.92 -1.05
C TYR A 37 7.13 -7.55 -0.35
N GLU A 38 8.33 -7.34 -0.87
CA GLU A 38 9.57 -7.63 -0.15
C GLU A 38 9.65 -6.80 1.15
N TRP A 39 9.33 -5.50 1.07
CA TRP A 39 9.20 -4.65 2.25
C TRP A 39 8.13 -5.13 3.22
N GLN A 40 6.94 -5.48 2.74
CA GLN A 40 5.90 -6.03 3.62
C GLN A 40 6.38 -7.28 4.37
N SER A 41 7.07 -8.17 3.66
CA SER A 41 7.63 -9.39 4.25
C SER A 41 8.70 -9.08 5.30
N TYR A 42 9.58 -8.13 5.02
CA TYR A 42 10.61 -7.68 5.97
C TYR A 42 9.99 -7.04 7.22
N LEU A 43 9.04 -6.11 7.03
CA LEU A 43 8.38 -5.39 8.13
C LEU A 43 7.52 -6.31 9.00
N LYS A 44 6.90 -7.35 8.43
CA LYS A 44 6.17 -8.37 9.20
C LYS A 44 7.08 -9.10 10.20
N GLU A 45 8.32 -9.37 9.81
CA GLU A 45 9.28 -10.10 10.65
C GLU A 45 9.94 -9.19 11.70
N MET A 46 10.16 -7.90 11.37
CA MET A 46 10.84 -6.93 12.26
C MET A 46 9.89 -6.23 13.22
N THR A 47 8.64 -6.03 12.80
CA THR A 47 7.64 -5.23 13.49
C THR A 47 6.41 -6.10 13.68
N SER A 48 6.44 -6.95 14.71
CA SER A 48 5.21 -7.63 15.14
C SER A 48 4.39 -6.63 15.94
N PRO A 49 3.19 -6.21 15.49
CA PRO A 49 2.40 -5.24 16.25
C PRO A 49 1.89 -5.96 17.50
N LYS A 50 2.48 -5.61 18.66
CA LYS A 50 2.23 -6.34 19.91
C LYS A 50 0.82 -6.11 20.46
N ASP A 51 0.18 -4.98 20.10
CA ASP A 51 -1.11 -4.58 20.66
C ASP A 51 -2.09 -3.98 19.64
N ASP A 52 -1.65 -3.19 18.64
CA ASP A 52 -2.51 -2.63 17.60
C ASP A 52 -2.50 -3.53 16.35
N LYS A 53 -3.63 -4.19 16.05
CA LYS A 53 -3.80 -5.02 14.85
C LYS A 53 -4.06 -4.19 13.59
N ARG A 54 -3.67 -2.91 13.58
CA ARG A 54 -3.85 -2.02 12.44
C ARG A 54 -2.51 -1.67 11.79
N VAL A 55 -2.45 -1.82 10.47
CA VAL A 55 -1.32 -1.40 9.64
C VAL A 55 -1.77 -0.25 8.77
N ARG A 56 -1.06 0.88 8.84
CA ARG A 56 -1.39 2.11 8.09
C ARG A 56 -0.31 2.35 7.05
N MET A 57 -0.72 2.47 5.79
CA MET A 57 0.20 2.63 4.66
C MET A 57 -0.16 3.83 3.80
N LEU A 58 0.84 4.61 3.43
CA LEU A 58 0.74 5.69 2.45
C LEU A 58 1.53 5.29 1.20
N LEU A 59 0.84 5.01 0.09
CA LEU A 59 1.48 4.73 -1.19
C LEU A 59 1.53 6.02 -2.02
N ASP A 60 2.72 6.59 -2.15
CA ASP A 60 2.97 7.77 -2.99
C ASP A 60 3.24 7.33 -4.43
N LEU A 61 2.22 7.53 -5.26
CA LEU A 61 2.17 7.16 -6.66
C LEU A 61 2.19 8.38 -7.58
N ARG A 62 2.41 9.59 -7.04
CA ARG A 62 2.40 10.85 -7.81
C ARG A 62 3.44 10.89 -8.93
N ARG A 63 4.58 10.22 -8.71
CA ARG A 63 5.68 10.14 -9.68
C ARG A 63 5.49 9.00 -10.69
N SER A 64 5.10 7.82 -10.21
CA SER A 64 4.93 6.62 -11.03
C SER A 64 3.64 6.60 -11.85
N GLY A 65 2.57 7.21 -11.34
CA GLY A 65 1.22 6.91 -11.74
C GLY A 65 0.70 5.60 -11.10
N PRO A 66 -0.49 5.15 -11.49
CA PRO A 66 -1.14 3.95 -10.92
C PRO A 66 -0.30 2.69 -11.14
N ILE A 67 -0.08 1.91 -10.09
CA ILE A 67 0.63 0.63 -10.18
C ILE A 67 -0.22 -0.44 -10.92
N PRO A 68 0.41 -1.50 -11.47
CA PRO A 68 -0.30 -2.58 -12.16
C PRO A 68 -1.29 -3.34 -11.23
N LEU A 69 -2.53 -2.86 -11.15
CA LEU A 69 -3.52 -3.29 -10.17
C LEU A 69 -3.72 -4.80 -10.09
N LEU A 70 -3.92 -5.48 -11.23
CA LEU A 70 -4.14 -6.93 -11.25
C LEU A 70 -2.95 -7.70 -10.67
N TYR A 71 -1.74 -7.25 -10.99
CA TYR A 71 -0.52 -7.85 -10.47
C TYR A 71 -0.38 -7.59 -8.96
N SER A 72 -0.67 -6.36 -8.50
CA SER A 72 -0.67 -6.02 -7.08
C SER A 72 -1.68 -6.84 -6.27
N LEU A 73 -2.86 -7.10 -6.82
CA LEU A 73 -3.87 -7.95 -6.19
C LEU A 73 -3.44 -9.42 -6.15
N GLN A 74 -2.84 -9.93 -7.22
CA GLN A 74 -2.30 -11.29 -7.26
C GLN A 74 -1.19 -11.46 -6.20
N GLN A 75 -0.21 -10.56 -6.18
CA GLN A 75 0.88 -10.59 -5.20
C GLN A 75 0.33 -10.48 -3.76
N GLY A 76 -0.67 -9.64 -3.52
CA GLY A 76 -1.30 -9.52 -2.21
C GLY A 76 -1.98 -10.79 -1.74
N ARG A 77 -2.71 -11.46 -2.64
CA ARG A 77 -3.32 -12.76 -2.35
C ARG A 77 -2.27 -13.81 -2.02
N ASP A 78 -1.21 -13.89 -2.82
CA ASP A 78 -0.18 -14.92 -2.66
C ASP A 78 0.66 -14.66 -1.40
N TRP A 79 0.92 -13.38 -1.07
CA TRP A 79 1.56 -12.96 0.17
C TRP A 79 0.72 -13.29 1.42
N ARG A 80 -0.58 -12.97 1.42
CA ARG A 80 -1.50 -13.33 2.52
C ARG A 80 -1.65 -14.84 2.71
N ARG A 81 -1.57 -15.65 1.64
CA ARG A 81 -1.54 -17.12 1.74
C ARG A 81 -0.30 -17.63 2.46
N LYS A 82 0.84 -16.96 2.28
CA LYS A 82 2.10 -17.28 2.98
C LYS A 82 2.06 -16.89 4.46
N TYR A 83 1.29 -15.86 4.81
CA TYR A 83 1.21 -15.30 6.17
C TYR A 83 -0.26 -15.23 6.67
N PRO A 84 -0.88 -16.37 7.00
CA PRO A 84 -2.29 -16.42 7.39
C PRO A 84 -2.58 -15.74 8.74
N ASP A 85 -1.59 -15.53 9.59
CA ASP A 85 -1.70 -14.74 10.82
C ASP A 85 -2.14 -13.29 10.54
N LEU A 86 -1.86 -12.78 9.34
CA LEU A 86 -2.20 -11.44 8.91
C LEU A 86 -3.68 -11.25 8.58
N TYR A 87 -4.48 -12.32 8.51
CA TYR A 87 -5.95 -12.23 8.43
C TYR A 87 -6.58 -11.73 9.74
N THR A 88 -5.81 -11.29 10.73
CA THR A 88 -6.35 -10.62 11.91
C THR A 88 -6.06 -9.12 11.92
N PHE A 89 -5.32 -8.62 10.93
CA PHE A 89 -4.90 -7.23 10.85
C PHE A 89 -5.79 -6.44 9.91
N GLN A 90 -6.24 -5.28 10.39
CA GLN A 90 -6.86 -4.26 9.56
C GLN A 90 -5.75 -3.48 8.85
N VAL A 91 -5.89 -3.30 7.55
CA VAL A 91 -4.91 -2.60 6.71
C VAL A 91 -5.58 -1.38 6.12
N GLN A 92 -5.11 -0.19 6.43
CA GLN A 92 -5.57 1.05 5.83
C GLN A 92 -4.51 1.55 4.84
N ILE A 93 -4.91 1.79 3.60
CA ILE A 93 -4.03 2.20 2.52
C ILE A 93 -4.54 3.52 1.93
N ALA A 94 -3.76 4.57 2.06
CA ALA A 94 -3.98 5.81 1.31
C ALA A 94 -3.16 5.78 0.03
N LEU A 95 -3.83 5.90 -1.12
CA LEU A 95 -3.18 6.04 -2.42
C LEU A 95 -3.07 7.53 -2.76
N LEU A 96 -1.85 8.06 -2.80
CA LEU A 96 -1.58 9.44 -3.15
C LEU A 96 -1.20 9.53 -4.63
N LEU A 97 -2.06 10.14 -5.44
CA LEU A 97 -1.89 10.27 -6.89
C LEU A 97 -1.80 11.74 -7.30
N LYS A 98 -1.25 12.01 -8.49
CA LYS A 98 -1.39 13.33 -9.09
C LYS A 98 -2.83 13.57 -9.53
N GLN A 99 -3.25 14.83 -9.59
CA GLN A 99 -4.51 15.18 -10.24
C GLN A 99 -4.54 14.67 -11.68
N PHE A 100 -5.60 13.93 -12.00
CA PHE A 100 -5.86 13.49 -13.36
C PHE A 100 -6.85 14.44 -14.05
N PRO A 101 -6.74 14.58 -15.38
CA PRO A 101 -7.77 15.22 -16.17
C PRO A 101 -9.16 14.59 -15.94
N ARG A 102 -10.23 15.40 -15.99
CA ARG A 102 -11.61 14.99 -15.67
C ARG A 102 -12.07 13.70 -16.38
N TYR A 103 -11.61 13.44 -17.59
CA TYR A 103 -12.01 12.25 -18.37
C TYR A 103 -11.42 10.93 -17.84
N GLN A 104 -10.41 10.97 -16.97
CA GLN A 104 -9.80 9.77 -16.36
C GLN A 104 -10.40 9.43 -14.98
N GLN A 105 -11.26 10.30 -14.43
CA GLN A 105 -11.94 10.09 -13.14
C GLN A 105 -12.73 8.76 -13.06
N PRO A 106 -13.46 8.32 -14.10
CA PRO A 106 -14.17 7.03 -14.05
C PRO A 106 -13.24 5.82 -13.87
N TYR A 107 -12.02 5.88 -14.42
CA TYR A 107 -11.03 4.81 -14.31
C TYR A 107 -10.51 4.68 -12.87
N ILE A 108 -10.39 5.80 -12.15
CA ILE A 108 -9.95 5.82 -10.75
C ILE A 108 -11.02 5.23 -9.83
N LYS A 109 -12.29 5.52 -10.12
CA LYS A 109 -13.41 4.89 -9.41
C LYS A 109 -13.38 3.36 -9.60
N LEU A 110 -13.12 2.88 -10.81
CA LEU A 110 -12.94 1.46 -11.08
C LEU A 110 -11.74 0.84 -10.33
N ILE A 111 -10.64 1.59 -10.13
CA ILE A 111 -9.53 1.13 -9.30
C ILE A 111 -9.95 1.04 -7.83
N LYS A 112 -10.62 2.06 -7.28
CA LYS A 112 -11.11 2.05 -5.89
C LYS A 112 -12.09 0.90 -5.66
N ASP A 113 -13.07 0.76 -6.54
CA ASP A 113 -14.08 -0.30 -6.48
C ASP A 113 -13.42 -1.67 -6.68
N GLY A 114 -12.50 -1.80 -7.64
CA GLY A 114 -11.75 -3.03 -7.88
C GLY A 114 -10.93 -3.45 -6.67
N VAL A 115 -10.19 -2.53 -6.04
CA VAL A 115 -9.46 -2.85 -4.81
C VAL A 115 -10.43 -3.30 -3.74
N ASN A 116 -11.52 -2.57 -3.47
CA ASN A 116 -12.50 -2.96 -2.44
C ASN A 116 -13.24 -4.28 -2.74
N ILE A 117 -13.46 -4.63 -4.01
CA ILE A 117 -14.11 -5.88 -4.42
C ILE A 117 -13.14 -7.08 -4.34
N PHE A 118 -11.87 -6.86 -4.69
CA PHE A 118 -10.86 -7.91 -4.72
C PHE A 118 -10.06 -8.03 -3.41
N THR A 119 -10.19 -7.06 -2.51
CA THR A 119 -9.56 -7.12 -1.19
C THR A 119 -10.49 -7.72 -0.14
N MET A 120 -9.88 -8.66 0.56
CA MET A 120 -10.27 -9.28 1.81
C MET A 120 -10.87 -8.22 2.74
N ALA A 121 -11.94 -8.56 3.49
CA ALA A 121 -12.77 -7.68 4.35
C ALA A 121 -12.03 -6.83 5.42
N GLN A 122 -10.71 -6.75 5.37
CA GLN A 122 -9.79 -6.15 6.33
C GLN A 122 -8.82 -5.18 5.65
N VAL A 123 -9.05 -4.81 4.38
CA VAL A 123 -8.27 -3.77 3.70
C VAL A 123 -9.21 -2.62 3.35
N GLU A 124 -8.89 -1.43 3.82
CA GLU A 124 -9.58 -0.19 3.46
C GLU A 124 -8.65 0.63 2.59
N VAL A 125 -9.15 1.11 1.45
CA VAL A 125 -8.36 1.91 0.52
C VAL A 125 -9.09 3.21 0.19
N GLU A 126 -8.36 4.32 0.33
CA GLU A 126 -8.84 5.65 -0.03
C GLU A 126 -7.83 6.36 -0.94
N ILE A 127 -8.33 7.18 -1.87
CA ILE A 127 -7.53 7.84 -2.90
C ILE A 127 -7.50 9.35 -2.64
N PHE A 128 -6.30 9.92 -2.63
CA PHE A 128 -6.06 11.34 -2.43
C PHE A 128 -5.29 11.91 -3.63
N PHE A 129 -5.64 13.13 -4.05
CA PHE A 129 -5.00 13.81 -5.18
C PHE A 129 -4.16 14.97 -4.72
N ASP A 130 -2.84 14.83 -4.80
CA ASP A 130 -1.85 15.84 -4.39
C ASP A 130 -2.04 16.41 -2.98
N ASP A 131 -2.81 15.72 -2.12
CA ASP A 131 -3.10 16.12 -0.74
C ASP A 131 -2.60 15.07 0.27
N GLU A 132 -1.29 15.09 0.48
CA GLU A 132 -0.62 14.18 1.42
C GLU A 132 -1.07 14.39 2.87
N GLN A 133 -1.40 15.63 3.24
CA GLN A 133 -1.79 15.97 4.61
C GLN A 133 -3.16 15.38 4.96
N THR A 134 -4.13 15.48 4.05
CA THR A 134 -5.44 14.85 4.25
C THR A 134 -5.34 13.32 4.23
N ALA A 135 -4.48 12.75 3.37
CA ALA A 135 -4.21 11.32 3.37
C ALA A 135 -3.67 10.82 4.72
N ILE A 136 -2.70 11.54 5.30
CA ILE A 136 -2.14 11.23 6.62
C ILE A 136 -3.20 11.37 7.72
N LYS A 137 -4.01 12.43 7.69
CA LYS A 137 -5.10 12.61 8.67
C LYS A 137 -6.12 11.47 8.61
N TRP A 138 -6.46 11.01 7.42
CA TRP A 138 -7.37 9.88 7.24
C TRP A 138 -6.76 8.56 7.77
N LEU A 139 -5.48 8.30 7.52
CA LEU A 139 -4.79 7.12 8.05
C LEU A 139 -4.69 7.11 9.59
N LEU A 140 -4.69 8.28 10.22
CA LEU A 140 -4.67 8.43 11.67
C LEU A 140 -6.07 8.51 12.29
N ALA A 141 -7.13 8.52 11.48
CA ALA A 141 -8.49 8.48 11.98
C ALA A 141 -8.83 7.08 12.52
N ASP A 142 -9.61 7.04 13.60
CA ASP A 142 -10.00 5.81 14.28
C ASP A 142 -10.99 4.95 13.50
#